data_AF-A0A2E5SGD5-F1
#
_entry.id   AF-A0A2E5SGD5-F1
#
_cell.length_a   1.000
_cell.length_b   1.000
_cell.length_c   1.000
_cell.angle_alpha   90.00
_cell.angle_beta   90.00
_cell.angle_gamma   90.00
#
_symmetry.space_group_name_H-M   'P 1'
#
loop_
_entity.id
_entity.type
_entity.pdbx_description
1 polymer ?
#
loop_
_entity_poly.entity_id
_entity_poly.type
_entity_poly.pdbx_seq_one_letter_code
_entity_poly.pdbx_strand_id
1 'polypeptide(L)'
;MAIFLYILFISIVYPVSVTFNVDMQEEYLSGGNVYLAGADSLSESFFGFNIDSTMINPWSPNDMQLFDDNFSGVFSGTILLEPNTIYSYKFVNGTNYELEGEVNRTIYVQEQDTVLNVSCFNLINETCEQIDNILIPVTFTVDMQQVDISENGVGLLGANDSFTNFGYDLENESPIPVYDAEYLSLQEDSDNNGVYSVTLLLEPGIDYQYKFINGNDFSGVEQLQRTISVSPVSGYYLNEVCFDSYDDCEEFTSLLTSLSFKTNVSNAIAENGFELGDMLIVKWGYGQTQPVEKIDTLQLLPFSYDYVVDIDSVYVSEEVGLYYQYYKIIDDIEYREVFFNFDYSNEDIVLAERRFFDFNNSLNSQILEIEDIVDSNIDSRRMPFFENTNSIGEDLDVRWTIDLSPAYYQILSGDTLFDIQGSYHVDNVDSLYRWGVWMNGPASSPANGEIWTQWGSALQGTTSKKMWDDGTHGDVVANDHIYTLILTYDENSSISQECKFGIKGGDNESSYGLNHYENINSSDPNIHIYWGSINPVFYNSWDYDINEPILNLCESDGDVNQDGVINVVDVISTVNLILLSDAIGENELCTHDINLDGVVNVVDIIALVNTILGINL
;
A
#
# COMPACT_ATOMS: atom_id res chain seq x y z
N MET A 1 -52.83 37.99 47.83
CA MET A 1 -52.27 36.93 46.96
C MET A 1 -50.79 36.85 47.29
N ALA A 2 -50.40 35.87 48.11
CA ALA A 2 -49.03 35.71 48.60
C ALA A 2 -48.24 34.88 47.57
N ILE A 3 -47.12 35.42 47.09
CA ILE A 3 -46.22 34.75 46.15
C ILE A 3 -45.21 33.97 46.99
N PHE A 4 -45.23 32.64 46.87
CA PHE A 4 -44.19 31.76 47.40
C PHE A 4 -43.01 31.76 46.43
N LEU A 5 -41.85 32.21 46.92
CA LEU A 5 -40.58 32.11 46.21
C LEU A 5 -39.94 30.77 46.61
N TYR A 6 -39.93 29.79 45.70
CA TYR A 6 -39.17 28.55 45.88
C TYR A 6 -37.69 28.86 45.60
N ILE A 7 -36.87 28.82 46.64
CA ILE A 7 -35.41 28.82 46.51
C ILE A 7 -35.02 27.37 46.24
N LEU A 8 -34.61 27.07 45.00
CA LEU A 8 -33.99 25.80 44.64
C LEU A 8 -32.53 25.84 45.15
N PHE A 9 -32.22 25.10 46.22
CA PHE A 9 -30.84 24.84 46.60
C PHE A 9 -30.26 23.84 45.60
N ILE A 10 -29.38 24.30 44.71
CA ILE A 10 -28.53 23.42 43.90
C ILE A 10 -27.40 22.97 44.82
N SER A 11 -27.46 21.74 45.32
CA SER A 11 -26.31 21.10 45.97
C SER A 11 -25.32 20.71 44.89
N ILE A 12 -24.15 21.34 44.86
CA ILE A 12 -23.03 20.88 44.04
C ILE A 12 -22.51 19.62 44.72
N VAL A 13 -22.75 18.47 44.09
CA VAL A 13 -22.19 17.19 44.52
C VAL A 13 -20.81 17.09 43.90
N TYR A 14 -19.77 17.00 44.74
CA TYR A 14 -18.42 16.76 44.28
C TYR A 14 -18.17 15.25 44.22
N PRO A 15 -17.44 14.76 43.20
CA PRO A 15 -17.05 13.35 43.19
C PRO A 15 -16.14 13.05 44.38
N VAL A 16 -16.18 11.81 44.85
CA VAL A 16 -15.33 11.29 45.92
C VAL A 16 -14.31 10.32 45.34
N SER A 17 -13.15 10.21 45.97
CA SER A 17 -12.14 9.24 45.58
C SER A 17 -12.47 7.86 46.15
N VAL A 18 -12.36 6.85 45.29
CA VAL A 18 -12.51 5.44 45.68
C VAL A 18 -11.29 4.67 45.23
N THR A 19 -10.58 4.07 46.19
CA THR A 19 -9.41 3.24 45.95
C THR A 19 -9.81 1.77 45.91
N PHE A 20 -9.55 1.12 44.78
CA PHE A 20 -9.77 -0.30 44.54
C PHE A 20 -8.47 -1.06 44.79
N ASN A 21 -8.57 -2.24 45.41
CA ASN A 21 -7.42 -3.08 45.73
C ASN A 21 -7.72 -4.53 45.33
N VAL A 22 -6.82 -5.13 44.54
CA VAL A 22 -6.93 -6.53 44.12
C VAL A 22 -5.63 -7.29 44.39
N ASP A 23 -5.76 -8.45 45.03
CA ASP A 23 -4.66 -9.40 45.20
C ASP A 23 -4.57 -10.28 43.95
N MET A 24 -3.40 -10.27 43.32
CA MET A 24 -3.09 -11.01 42.09
C MET A 24 -2.04 -12.11 42.32
N GLN A 25 -1.70 -12.43 43.58
CA GLN A 25 -0.59 -13.34 43.90
C GLN A 25 -0.77 -14.76 43.33
N GLU A 26 -2.02 -15.18 43.10
CA GLU A 26 -2.41 -16.48 42.54
C GLU A 26 -2.46 -16.49 41.00
N GLU A 27 -2.24 -15.34 40.35
CA GLU A 27 -2.49 -15.16 38.92
C GLU A 27 -1.20 -15.04 38.11
N TYR A 28 -1.26 -15.49 36.86
CA TYR A 28 -0.28 -15.13 35.82
C TYR A 28 -0.73 -13.85 35.15
N LEU A 29 0.10 -12.81 35.15
CA LEU A 29 -0.24 -11.54 34.52
C LEU A 29 0.02 -11.56 33.02
N SER A 30 -1.03 -11.36 32.22
CA SER A 30 -0.97 -11.21 30.77
C SER A 30 -0.65 -9.75 30.43
N GLY A 31 0.47 -9.52 29.75
CA GLY A 31 1.00 -8.19 29.45
C GLY A 31 1.56 -7.44 30.66
N GLY A 32 1.66 -8.10 31.81
CA GLY A 32 2.21 -7.55 33.06
C GLY A 32 1.38 -6.45 33.74
N ASN A 33 0.20 -6.12 33.21
CA ASN A 33 -0.64 -5.02 33.69
C ASN A 33 -2.00 -5.52 34.20
N VAL A 34 -2.52 -4.82 35.21
CA VAL A 34 -3.83 -5.09 35.82
C VAL A 34 -4.69 -3.86 35.66
N TYR A 35 -5.96 -4.01 35.28
CA TYR A 35 -6.86 -2.90 35.03
C TYR A 35 -8.17 -3.03 35.80
N LEU A 36 -8.94 -1.94 35.81
CA LEU A 36 -10.26 -1.83 36.42
C LEU A 36 -11.26 -1.36 35.38
N ALA A 37 -12.30 -2.15 35.17
CA ALA A 37 -13.39 -1.84 34.27
C ALA A 37 -14.71 -1.82 35.04
N GLY A 38 -15.64 -0.93 34.68
CA GLY A 38 -16.93 -0.87 35.34
C GLY A 38 -17.88 0.13 34.72
N ALA A 39 -19.03 0.33 35.34
CA ALA A 39 -20.00 1.36 34.98
C ALA A 39 -20.98 1.62 36.12
N ASP A 40 -21.68 2.76 36.07
CA ASP A 40 -22.89 2.99 36.86
C ASP A 40 -23.91 1.88 36.59
N SER A 41 -24.42 1.25 37.64
CA SER A 41 -25.26 0.05 37.55
C SER A 41 -26.66 0.29 36.98
N LEU A 42 -27.07 1.56 36.81
CA LEU A 42 -28.38 1.91 36.26
C LEU A 42 -28.30 2.30 34.78
N SER A 43 -27.33 3.13 34.42
CA SER A 43 -27.17 3.70 33.08
C SER A 43 -26.20 2.91 32.21
N GLU A 44 -25.23 2.22 32.82
CA GLU A 44 -24.12 1.49 32.17
C GLU A 44 -23.30 2.35 31.19
N SER A 45 -23.49 3.67 31.18
CA SER A 45 -22.93 4.57 30.16
C SER A 45 -21.71 5.35 30.63
N PHE A 46 -21.33 5.22 31.89
CA PHE A 46 -20.25 6.00 32.50
C PHE A 46 -19.70 5.25 33.71
N PHE A 47 -18.37 5.23 33.88
CA PHE A 47 -17.75 4.66 35.07
C PHE A 47 -17.28 5.75 36.05
N GLY A 48 -16.39 6.63 35.61
CA GLY A 48 -15.78 7.62 36.50
C GLY A 48 -14.72 8.45 35.78
N PHE A 49 -13.95 9.20 36.57
CA PHE A 49 -12.74 9.87 36.11
C PHE A 49 -11.53 9.30 36.83
N ASN A 50 -10.37 9.29 36.18
CA ASN A 50 -9.11 9.08 36.89
C ASN A 50 -8.75 10.33 37.73
N ILE A 51 -7.66 10.25 38.50
CA ILE A 51 -7.23 11.37 39.37
C ILE A 51 -6.85 12.64 38.59
N ASP A 52 -6.46 12.50 37.32
CA ASP A 52 -6.13 13.60 36.41
C ASP A 52 -7.36 14.17 35.68
N SER A 53 -8.57 13.74 36.07
CA SER A 53 -9.85 14.17 35.48
C SER A 53 -10.06 13.73 34.02
N THR A 54 -9.36 12.69 33.57
CA THR A 54 -9.65 12.00 32.32
C THR A 54 -10.81 11.03 32.53
N MET A 55 -11.76 11.01 31.60
CA MET A 55 -12.92 10.12 31.66
C MET A 55 -12.49 8.67 31.44
N ILE A 56 -13.04 7.75 32.23
CA ILE A 56 -12.88 6.30 32.07
C ILE A 56 -14.14 5.78 31.39
N ASN A 57 -13.98 5.17 30.21
CA ASN A 57 -15.12 4.63 29.46
C ASN A 57 -15.73 3.42 30.19
N PRO A 58 -17.05 3.25 30.12
CA PRO A 58 -17.71 2.12 30.74
C PRO A 58 -17.17 0.81 30.15
N TRP A 59 -16.81 -0.12 31.03
CA TRP A 59 -16.32 -1.45 30.68
C TRP A 59 -15.08 -1.49 29.76
N SER A 60 -14.30 -0.41 29.62
CA SER A 60 -13.05 -0.46 28.86
C SER A 60 -12.01 -1.34 29.57
N PRO A 61 -11.30 -2.25 28.87
CA PRO A 61 -10.35 -3.17 29.48
C PRO A 61 -9.02 -2.53 29.89
N ASN A 62 -8.69 -1.34 29.37
CA ASN A 62 -7.36 -0.72 29.51
C ASN A 62 -7.37 0.76 29.92
N ASP A 63 -8.55 1.38 30.10
CA ASP A 63 -8.64 2.82 30.44
C ASP A 63 -8.13 3.16 31.85
N MET A 64 -8.16 2.20 32.79
CA MET A 64 -7.77 2.43 34.18
C MET A 64 -6.85 1.31 34.69
N GLN A 65 -5.55 1.58 34.70
CA GLN A 65 -4.54 0.66 35.23
C GLN A 65 -4.44 0.73 36.77
N LEU A 66 -4.17 -0.42 37.39
CA LEU A 66 -3.83 -0.58 38.80
C LEU A 66 -2.33 -0.86 38.92
N PHE A 67 -1.71 -0.40 40.01
CA PHE A 67 -0.26 -0.47 40.22
C PHE A 67 0.07 -1.15 41.56
N ASP A 68 1.20 -1.84 41.61
CA ASP A 68 1.75 -2.47 42.82
C ASP A 68 3.08 -1.80 43.21
N ASP A 69 3.02 -0.51 43.54
CA ASP A 69 4.21 0.33 43.82
C ASP A 69 5.08 -0.17 44.99
N ASN A 70 4.52 -1.02 45.85
CA ASN A 70 5.21 -1.56 47.03
C ASN A 70 5.59 -3.04 46.88
N PHE A 71 5.37 -3.63 45.70
CA PHE A 71 5.68 -5.02 45.38
C PHE A 71 5.11 -6.00 46.41
N SER A 72 3.83 -5.83 46.75
CA SER A 72 3.09 -6.69 47.67
C SER A 72 2.25 -7.76 46.97
N GLY A 73 2.12 -7.68 45.64
CA GLY A 73 1.19 -8.50 44.86
C GLY A 73 -0.26 -7.99 44.93
N VAL A 74 -0.49 -6.90 45.66
CA VAL A 74 -1.79 -6.21 45.74
C VAL A 74 -1.74 -4.95 44.90
N PHE A 75 -2.47 -4.99 43.79
CA PHE A 75 -2.58 -3.88 42.85
C PHE A 75 -3.65 -2.89 43.31
N SER A 76 -3.34 -1.61 43.24
CA SER A 76 -4.18 -0.52 43.73
C SER A 76 -4.36 0.58 42.70
N GLY A 77 -5.54 1.20 42.70
CA GLY A 77 -5.84 2.35 41.84
C GLY A 77 -7.01 3.15 42.37
N THR A 78 -6.97 4.45 42.14
CA THR A 78 -7.96 5.39 42.68
C THR A 78 -8.68 6.12 41.55
N ILE A 79 -10.02 6.09 41.59
CA ILE A 79 -10.89 6.79 40.64
C ILE A 79 -11.85 7.71 41.37
N LEU A 80 -12.36 8.71 40.65
CA LEU A 80 -13.34 9.68 41.13
C LEU A 80 -14.73 9.24 40.70
N LEU A 81 -15.60 8.98 41.68
CA LEU A 81 -16.97 8.50 41.48
C LEU A 81 -18.00 9.46 42.08
N GLU A 82 -19.22 9.45 41.54
CA GLU A 82 -20.31 10.24 42.11
C GLU A 82 -20.83 9.59 43.41
N PRO A 83 -20.97 10.34 44.51
CA PRO A 83 -21.50 9.82 45.75
C PRO A 83 -23.00 9.55 45.65
N ASN A 84 -23.49 8.61 46.46
CA ASN A 84 -24.85 8.08 46.47
C ASN A 84 -25.26 7.31 45.21
N THR A 85 -24.28 6.81 44.45
CA THR A 85 -24.46 6.02 43.22
C THR A 85 -23.96 4.58 43.43
N ILE A 86 -24.58 3.61 42.75
CA ILE A 86 -24.16 2.21 42.75
C ILE A 86 -23.40 1.92 41.46
N TYR A 87 -22.17 1.44 41.58
CA TYR A 87 -21.34 1.04 40.45
C TYR A 87 -21.13 -0.47 40.44
N SER A 88 -21.11 -1.03 39.24
CA SER A 88 -20.66 -2.38 38.95
C SER A 88 -19.26 -2.34 38.37
N TYR A 89 -18.40 -3.27 38.76
CA TYR A 89 -17.01 -3.31 38.29
C TYR A 89 -16.44 -4.72 38.27
N LYS A 90 -15.31 -4.85 37.56
CA LYS A 90 -14.46 -6.03 37.46
C LYS A 90 -12.99 -5.61 37.35
N PHE A 91 -12.12 -6.40 37.95
CA PHE A 91 -10.68 -6.38 37.64
C PHE A 91 -10.41 -7.09 36.31
N VAL A 92 -9.39 -6.65 35.59
CA VAL A 92 -9.03 -7.15 34.27
C VAL A 92 -7.54 -7.49 34.25
N ASN A 93 -7.19 -8.66 33.73
CA ASN A 93 -5.81 -9.14 33.56
C ASN A 93 -5.56 -9.37 32.05
N GLY A 94 -4.74 -8.53 31.43
CA GLY A 94 -4.68 -8.44 29.96
C GLY A 94 -6.04 -8.04 29.39
N THR A 95 -6.68 -8.95 28.65
CA THR A 95 -8.05 -8.80 28.12
C THR A 95 -9.10 -9.60 28.90
N ASN A 96 -8.66 -10.37 29.91
CA ASN A 96 -9.52 -11.28 30.66
C ASN A 96 -10.15 -10.56 31.86
N TYR A 97 -11.48 -10.43 31.82
CA TYR A 97 -12.24 -9.90 32.94
C TYR A 97 -12.38 -10.98 34.01
N GLU A 98 -12.17 -10.63 35.27
CA GLU A 98 -12.40 -11.56 36.37
C GLU A 98 -13.84 -12.08 36.39
N LEU A 99 -14.09 -13.20 37.07
CA LEU A 99 -15.44 -13.73 37.31
C LEU A 99 -16.21 -13.94 36.00
N GLU A 100 -15.55 -14.48 34.97
CA GLU A 100 -16.14 -14.70 33.66
C GLU A 100 -17.42 -15.55 33.78
N GLY A 101 -18.53 -15.07 33.18
CA GLY A 101 -19.83 -15.72 33.27
C GLY A 101 -20.57 -15.54 34.61
N GLU A 102 -19.94 -14.92 35.61
CA GLU A 102 -20.50 -14.67 36.94
C GLU A 102 -20.88 -13.18 37.13
N VAL A 103 -21.52 -12.87 38.26
CA VAL A 103 -22.00 -11.51 38.57
C VAL A 103 -20.85 -10.52 38.80
N ASN A 104 -21.04 -9.28 38.33
CA ASN A 104 -20.14 -8.16 38.59
C ASN A 104 -20.03 -7.85 40.09
N ARG A 105 -18.86 -7.37 40.52
CA ARG A 105 -18.71 -6.76 41.85
C ARG A 105 -19.52 -5.47 41.90
N THR A 106 -20.02 -5.10 43.08
CA THR A 106 -20.85 -3.89 43.25
C THR A 106 -20.41 -3.06 44.44
N ILE A 107 -20.43 -1.73 44.30
CA ILE A 107 -20.16 -0.77 45.36
C ILE A 107 -21.25 0.30 45.42
N TYR A 108 -21.68 0.66 46.63
CA TYR A 108 -22.44 1.88 46.88
C TYR A 108 -21.50 2.97 47.39
N VAL A 109 -21.30 4.02 46.59
CA VAL A 109 -20.37 5.11 46.89
C VAL A 109 -21.02 6.08 47.88
N GLN A 110 -20.33 6.40 48.98
CA GLN A 110 -20.82 7.32 50.01
C GLN A 110 -20.25 8.74 49.79
N GLU A 111 -20.62 9.70 50.64
CA GLU A 111 -20.17 11.10 50.55
C GLU A 111 -18.73 11.34 51.04
N GLN A 112 -17.96 10.28 51.29
CA GLN A 112 -16.59 10.35 51.78
C GLN A 112 -15.67 9.48 50.93
N ASP A 113 -14.42 9.92 50.82
CA ASP A 113 -13.36 9.13 50.21
C ASP A 113 -13.27 7.75 50.88
N THR A 114 -13.14 6.71 50.06
CA THR A 114 -13.25 5.32 50.51
C THR A 114 -12.10 4.49 49.95
N VAL A 115 -11.42 3.76 50.82
CA VAL A 115 -10.48 2.70 50.42
C VAL A 115 -11.18 1.37 50.61
N LEU A 116 -11.32 0.59 49.54
CA LEU A 116 -11.96 -0.72 49.58
C LEU A 116 -11.02 -1.76 50.17
N ASN A 117 -11.60 -2.77 50.81
CA ASN A 117 -10.83 -3.94 51.25
C ASN A 117 -10.23 -4.65 50.03
N VAL A 118 -9.09 -5.30 50.25
CA VAL A 118 -8.45 -6.15 49.24
C VAL A 118 -9.41 -7.26 48.83
N SER A 119 -9.64 -7.38 47.53
CA SER A 119 -10.38 -8.47 46.92
C SER A 119 -9.40 -9.40 46.20
N CYS A 120 -9.61 -10.71 46.21
CA CYS A 120 -8.78 -11.61 45.40
C CYS A 120 -9.36 -11.69 43.99
N PHE A 121 -8.50 -11.70 42.99
CA PHE A 121 -8.93 -11.90 41.61
C PHE A 121 -9.74 -13.20 41.48
N ASN A 122 -10.80 -13.21 40.68
CA ASN A 122 -11.69 -14.36 40.46
C ASN A 122 -12.41 -14.96 41.69
N LEU A 123 -12.27 -14.38 42.90
CA LEU A 123 -12.93 -14.88 44.11
C LEU A 123 -13.84 -13.84 44.76
N ILE A 124 -15.02 -14.30 45.21
CA ILE A 124 -16.03 -13.48 45.90
C ILE A 124 -16.17 -13.95 47.35
N ASN A 125 -15.97 -13.04 48.30
CA ASN A 125 -16.14 -13.29 49.75
C ASN A 125 -15.23 -14.38 50.34
N GLU A 126 -14.12 -14.68 49.67
CA GLU A 126 -13.09 -15.60 50.16
C GLU A 126 -11.83 -14.82 50.56
N THR A 127 -10.99 -15.42 51.39
CA THR A 127 -9.70 -14.84 51.79
C THR A 127 -8.62 -15.30 50.83
N CYS A 128 -7.77 -14.38 50.36
CA CYS A 128 -6.74 -14.69 49.37
C CYS A 128 -5.71 -15.64 49.96
N GLU A 129 -5.26 -16.61 49.16
CA GLU A 129 -4.16 -17.46 49.58
C GLU A 129 -2.85 -16.67 49.52
N GLN A 130 -1.94 -16.95 50.45
CA GLN A 130 -0.62 -16.36 50.42
C GLN A 130 0.31 -17.33 49.70
N ILE A 131 0.82 -16.91 48.54
CA ILE A 131 1.71 -17.71 47.71
C ILE A 131 3.16 -17.29 47.97
N ASP A 132 4.07 -18.25 47.97
CA ASP A 132 5.49 -18.01 48.14
C ASP A 132 6.14 -17.53 46.83
N ASN A 133 5.97 -16.25 46.53
CA ASN A 133 6.39 -15.62 45.28
C ASN A 133 7.78 -14.98 45.41
N ILE A 134 8.80 -15.78 45.76
CA ILE A 134 10.20 -15.32 45.89
C ILE A 134 10.89 -15.22 44.53
N LEU A 135 10.57 -16.12 43.60
CA LEU A 135 11.07 -16.16 42.24
C LEU A 135 9.90 -16.31 41.29
N ILE A 136 9.78 -15.40 40.33
CA ILE A 136 8.63 -15.26 39.45
C ILE A 136 9.01 -15.72 38.05
N PRO A 137 8.32 -16.71 37.47
CA PRO A 137 8.52 -17.07 36.08
C PRO A 137 8.02 -15.95 35.17
N VAL A 138 8.89 -15.43 34.31
CA VAL A 138 8.60 -14.36 33.36
C VAL A 138 8.94 -14.81 31.96
N THR A 139 7.95 -14.78 31.08
CA THR A 139 8.08 -15.13 29.66
C THR A 139 8.27 -13.86 28.85
N PHE A 140 9.42 -13.79 28.17
CA PHE A 140 9.76 -12.75 27.20
C PHE A 140 9.45 -13.27 25.81
N THR A 141 8.77 -12.46 25.00
CA THR A 141 8.34 -12.82 23.65
C THR A 141 8.77 -11.73 22.67
N VAL A 142 9.37 -12.12 21.54
CA VAL A 142 9.79 -11.22 20.47
C VAL A 142 9.34 -11.75 19.12
N ASP A 143 8.70 -10.89 18.35
CA ASP A 143 8.43 -11.13 16.93
C ASP A 143 9.70 -10.80 16.13
N MET A 144 10.18 -11.80 15.40
CA MET A 144 11.37 -11.72 14.58
C MET A 144 11.06 -11.82 13.08
N GLN A 145 9.78 -11.79 12.68
CA GLN A 145 9.35 -11.95 11.29
C GLN A 145 10.07 -10.94 10.39
N GLN A 146 10.25 -9.69 10.84
CA GLN A 146 10.87 -8.55 10.13
C GLN A 146 12.39 -8.61 9.94
N VAL A 147 13.05 -9.68 10.36
CA VAL A 147 14.51 -9.80 10.22
C VAL A 147 14.91 -11.19 9.77
N ASP A 148 15.99 -11.27 8.98
CA ASP A 148 16.61 -12.56 8.66
C ASP A 148 17.23 -13.17 9.91
N ILE A 149 16.76 -14.35 10.30
CA ILE A 149 17.23 -15.05 11.51
C ILE A 149 18.63 -15.62 11.29
N SER A 150 19.53 -15.36 12.24
CA SER A 150 20.86 -15.95 12.29
C SER A 150 20.81 -17.47 12.41
N GLU A 151 21.76 -18.19 11.80
CA GLU A 151 21.94 -19.63 12.04
C GLU A 151 22.19 -19.97 13.53
N ASN A 152 22.64 -18.99 14.33
CA ASN A 152 22.84 -19.12 15.76
C ASN A 152 21.57 -18.85 16.59
N GLY A 153 20.43 -18.59 15.95
CA GLY A 153 19.12 -18.41 16.57
C GLY A 153 18.93 -17.05 17.24
N VAL A 154 17.86 -16.95 18.03
CA VAL A 154 17.44 -15.74 18.75
C VAL A 154 17.74 -15.91 20.24
N GLY A 155 18.22 -14.86 20.88
CA GLY A 155 18.60 -14.86 22.30
C GLY A 155 18.08 -13.68 23.08
N LEU A 156 18.23 -13.75 24.40
CA LEU A 156 17.89 -12.68 25.34
C LEU A 156 19.10 -12.36 26.23
N LEU A 157 19.42 -11.08 26.32
CA LEU A 157 20.48 -10.55 27.15
C LEU A 157 19.87 -9.69 28.24
N GLY A 158 20.50 -9.62 29.40
CA GLY A 158 20.12 -8.61 30.37
C GLY A 158 20.95 -8.59 31.64
N ALA A 159 20.49 -7.80 32.60
CA ALA A 159 21.04 -7.69 33.94
C ALA A 159 20.01 -7.09 34.90
N ASN A 160 20.12 -7.42 36.18
CA ASN A 160 19.49 -6.67 37.26
C ASN A 160 20.14 -5.29 37.46
N ASP A 161 19.48 -4.43 38.24
CA ASP A 161 19.92 -3.08 38.60
C ASP A 161 21.37 -2.97 39.11
N SER A 162 21.86 -4.05 39.73
CA SER A 162 23.17 -4.17 40.34
C SER A 162 24.21 -4.81 39.43
N PHE A 163 23.85 -5.21 38.20
CA PHE A 163 24.71 -5.87 37.23
C PHE A 163 25.42 -7.12 37.76
N THR A 164 24.74 -7.92 38.57
CA THR A 164 25.30 -9.15 39.18
C THR A 164 24.85 -10.45 38.50
N ASN A 165 23.60 -10.51 38.04
CA ASN A 165 23.02 -11.58 37.22
C ASN A 165 21.83 -11.00 36.42
N PHE A 166 21.29 -11.73 35.45
CA PHE A 166 20.04 -11.34 34.78
C PHE A 166 18.79 -11.93 35.44
N GLY A 167 18.91 -13.10 36.04
CA GLY A 167 17.83 -13.83 36.70
C GLY A 167 18.31 -15.23 37.02
N TYR A 168 17.38 -16.17 37.14
CA TYR A 168 17.67 -17.58 37.42
C TYR A 168 17.06 -18.49 36.36
N ASP A 169 17.78 -19.55 36.04
CA ASP A 169 17.33 -20.59 35.10
C ASP A 169 16.07 -21.31 35.63
N LEU A 170 15.10 -21.54 34.74
CA LEU A 170 13.80 -22.13 35.10
C LEU A 170 13.91 -23.57 35.62
N GLU A 171 14.87 -24.35 35.13
CA GLU A 171 14.98 -25.78 35.48
C GLU A 171 15.85 -26.02 36.71
N ASN A 172 16.92 -25.24 36.86
CA ASN A 172 17.97 -25.51 37.83
C ASN A 172 18.25 -24.38 38.82
N GLU A 173 17.56 -23.24 38.70
CA GLU A 173 17.67 -22.07 39.58
C GLU A 173 19.10 -21.50 39.70
N SER A 174 19.97 -21.76 38.71
CA SER A 174 21.31 -21.17 38.67
C SER A 174 21.23 -19.74 38.15
N PRO A 175 22.07 -18.82 38.67
CA PRO A 175 22.09 -17.44 38.20
C PRO A 175 22.54 -17.36 36.73
N ILE A 176 21.77 -16.63 35.94
CA ILE A 176 22.01 -16.36 34.52
C ILE A 176 23.07 -15.25 34.40
N PRO A 177 24.16 -15.46 33.63
CA PRO A 177 25.19 -14.45 33.41
C PRO A 177 24.64 -13.15 32.80
N VAL A 178 25.25 -12.02 33.17
CA VAL A 178 24.89 -10.72 32.61
C VAL A 178 25.39 -10.56 31.17
N TYR A 179 24.52 -10.11 30.27
CA TYR A 179 24.84 -9.81 28.87
C TYR A 179 25.68 -10.89 28.14
N ASP A 180 25.34 -12.16 28.35
CA ASP A 180 25.98 -13.29 27.67
C ASP A 180 25.14 -13.73 26.46
N ALA A 181 25.69 -13.50 25.26
CA ALA A 181 25.03 -13.72 23.99
C ALA A 181 24.76 -15.20 23.66
N GLU A 182 25.35 -16.14 24.38
CA GLU A 182 25.22 -17.58 24.10
C GLU A 182 24.41 -18.32 25.16
N TYR A 183 23.99 -17.65 26.25
CA TYR A 183 23.41 -18.32 27.40
C TYR A 183 21.91 -18.59 27.27
N LEU A 184 21.12 -17.57 26.95
CA LEU A 184 19.66 -17.67 26.83
C LEU A 184 19.25 -17.67 25.37
N SER A 185 18.92 -18.85 24.85
CA SER A 185 18.32 -19.02 23.52
C SER A 185 16.79 -19.12 23.64
N LEU A 186 16.08 -18.37 22.79
CA LEU A 186 14.64 -18.43 22.69
C LEU A 186 14.22 -19.61 21.81
N GLN A 187 13.01 -20.12 22.08
CA GLN A 187 12.37 -21.14 21.28
C GLN A 187 11.29 -20.49 20.43
N GLU A 188 11.18 -20.91 19.17
CA GLU A 188 10.06 -20.51 18.33
C GLU A 188 8.78 -21.21 18.81
N ASP A 189 7.67 -20.49 18.78
CA ASP A 189 6.37 -21.02 19.17
C ASP A 189 5.89 -22.11 18.18
N SER A 190 4.95 -22.95 18.61
CA SER A 190 4.63 -24.22 17.93
C SER A 190 3.97 -24.10 16.55
N ASP A 191 3.54 -22.90 16.18
CA ASP A 191 2.95 -22.55 14.90
C ASP A 191 3.99 -22.09 13.86
N ASN A 192 5.27 -21.97 14.25
CA ASN A 192 6.38 -21.53 13.40
C ASN A 192 6.06 -20.23 12.64
N ASN A 193 5.50 -19.26 13.36
CA ASN A 193 5.09 -17.96 12.84
C ASN A 193 6.21 -16.90 12.96
N GLY A 194 7.44 -17.28 13.30
CA GLY A 194 8.55 -16.33 13.51
C GLY A 194 8.52 -15.58 14.86
N VAL A 195 7.66 -15.97 15.79
CA VAL A 195 7.63 -15.46 17.17
C VAL A 195 8.43 -16.38 18.09
N TYR A 196 9.33 -15.78 18.87
CA TYR A 196 10.28 -16.46 19.73
C TYR A 196 10.04 -16.11 21.20
N SER A 197 10.12 -17.10 22.10
CA SER A 197 9.89 -16.91 23.52
C SER A 197 10.90 -17.63 24.43
N VAL A 198 11.13 -17.07 25.63
CA VAL A 198 11.90 -17.72 26.71
C VAL A 198 11.35 -17.34 28.08
N THR A 199 11.33 -18.31 29.00
CA THR A 199 10.93 -18.07 30.39
C THR A 199 12.13 -18.19 31.32
N LEU A 200 12.32 -17.19 32.19
CA LEU A 200 13.29 -17.24 33.29
C LEU A 200 12.66 -16.78 34.61
N LEU A 201 13.34 -17.06 35.72
CA LEU A 201 12.91 -16.70 37.06
C LEU A 201 13.52 -15.34 37.48
N LEU A 202 12.67 -14.39 37.89
CA LEU A 202 13.07 -13.04 38.34
C LEU A 202 12.66 -12.79 39.80
N GLU A 203 13.45 -11.99 40.51
CA GLU A 203 13.13 -11.55 41.88
C GLU A 203 12.16 -10.36 41.85
N PRO A 204 11.09 -10.36 42.67
CA PRO A 204 10.16 -9.25 42.72
C PRO A 204 10.76 -7.98 43.33
N GLY A 205 10.33 -6.83 42.84
CA GLY A 205 10.80 -5.51 43.28
C GLY A 205 12.19 -5.12 42.82
N ILE A 206 12.77 -5.87 41.87
CA ILE A 206 14.03 -5.56 41.21
C ILE A 206 13.75 -5.06 39.79
N ASP A 207 14.48 -4.02 39.38
CA ASP A 207 14.49 -3.53 38.01
C ASP A 207 15.49 -4.33 37.17
N TYR A 208 15.02 -4.88 36.06
CA TYR A 208 15.83 -5.61 35.09
C TYR A 208 15.90 -4.82 33.80
N GLN A 209 17.08 -4.82 33.19
CA GLN A 209 17.30 -4.30 31.84
C GLN A 209 17.58 -5.47 30.91
N TYR A 210 16.96 -5.47 29.74
CA TYR A 210 17.09 -6.55 28.79
C TYR A 210 17.11 -6.08 27.33
N LYS A 211 17.62 -6.94 26.47
CA LYS A 211 17.72 -6.75 25.02
C LYS A 211 17.61 -8.10 24.31
N PHE A 212 16.93 -8.15 23.18
CA PHE A 212 16.98 -9.28 22.26
C PHE A 212 18.25 -9.26 21.41
N ILE A 213 18.71 -10.44 21.00
CA ILE A 213 19.85 -10.62 20.09
C ILE A 213 19.47 -11.61 18.98
N ASN A 214 19.82 -11.26 17.74
CA ASN A 214 19.76 -12.15 16.59
C ASN A 214 21.15 -12.71 16.30
N GLY A 215 21.40 -13.94 16.74
CA GLY A 215 22.70 -14.62 16.71
C GLY A 215 23.45 -14.57 18.05
N ASN A 216 24.77 -14.72 18.00
CA ASN A 216 25.65 -14.76 19.18
C ASN A 216 26.74 -13.68 19.19
N ASP A 217 26.66 -12.70 18.29
CA ASP A 217 27.59 -11.58 18.19
C ASP A 217 26.91 -10.27 18.60
N PHE A 218 27.64 -9.39 19.31
CA PHE A 218 27.12 -8.10 19.75
C PHE A 218 26.62 -7.18 18.62
N SER A 219 27.03 -7.43 17.38
CA SER A 219 26.49 -6.76 16.18
C SER A 219 25.03 -7.13 15.88
N GLY A 220 24.54 -8.28 16.36
CA GLY A 220 23.16 -8.73 16.23
C GLY A 220 22.24 -8.28 17.37
N VAL A 221 22.73 -7.44 18.29
CA VAL A 221 21.94 -6.97 19.44
C VAL A 221 21.05 -5.81 19.04
N GLU A 222 19.78 -5.85 19.44
CA GLU A 222 18.86 -4.73 19.20
C GLU A 222 19.39 -3.43 19.82
N GLN A 223 19.12 -2.30 19.18
CA GLN A 223 19.55 -0.98 19.65
C GLN A 223 18.67 -0.49 20.80
N LEU A 224 17.43 -0.97 20.89
CA LEU A 224 16.50 -0.66 21.97
C LEU A 224 16.95 -1.23 23.31
N GLN A 225 16.76 -0.47 24.39
CA GLN A 225 17.00 -0.91 25.76
C GLN A 225 15.65 -1.06 26.43
N ARG A 226 15.32 -2.28 26.87
CA ARG A 226 14.04 -2.57 27.51
C ARG A 226 14.23 -2.74 29.02
N THR A 227 13.17 -2.47 29.78
CA THR A 227 13.19 -2.58 31.23
C THR A 227 11.93 -3.24 31.76
N ILE A 228 12.04 -3.98 32.86
CA ILE A 228 10.92 -4.57 33.57
C ILE A 228 11.16 -4.60 35.08
N SER A 229 10.10 -4.40 35.84
CA SER A 229 10.03 -4.68 37.27
C SER A 229 8.89 -5.67 37.51
N VAL A 230 9.10 -6.67 38.36
CA VAL A 230 8.11 -7.74 38.57
C VAL A 230 7.53 -7.66 39.98
N SER A 231 6.22 -7.85 40.09
CA SER A 231 5.48 -8.01 41.34
C SER A 231 5.50 -9.48 41.79
N PRO A 232 5.28 -9.75 43.09
CA PRO A 232 5.23 -11.11 43.60
C PRO A 232 3.90 -11.78 43.23
N VAL A 233 3.73 -12.18 41.96
CA VAL A 233 2.59 -12.93 41.42
C VAL A 233 3.01 -14.33 40.95
N SER A 234 2.07 -15.17 40.53
CA SER A 234 2.40 -16.54 40.11
C SER A 234 3.22 -16.62 38.81
N GLY A 235 3.18 -15.57 37.98
CA GLY A 235 4.05 -15.42 36.81
C GLY A 235 3.67 -14.25 35.89
N TYR A 236 4.47 -14.04 34.85
CA TYR A 236 4.25 -13.03 33.81
C TYR A 236 4.34 -13.64 32.42
N TYR A 237 3.39 -13.26 31.57
CA TYR A 237 3.54 -13.29 30.11
C TYR A 237 3.68 -11.84 29.65
N LEU A 238 4.87 -11.42 29.24
CA LEU A 238 5.04 -10.07 28.71
C LEU A 238 4.37 -9.96 27.35
N ASN A 239 3.99 -8.74 26.99
CA ASN A 239 3.51 -8.49 25.63
C ASN A 239 4.61 -8.85 24.63
N GLU A 240 4.18 -9.42 23.52
CA GLU A 240 5.02 -9.53 22.33
C GLU A 240 5.52 -8.14 21.91
N VAL A 241 6.75 -8.09 21.44
CA VAL A 241 7.38 -6.88 20.91
C VAL A 241 8.16 -7.20 19.66
N CYS A 242 8.30 -6.26 18.73
CA CYS A 242 9.12 -6.52 17.55
C CYS A 242 10.58 -6.27 17.86
N PHE A 243 11.43 -7.06 17.23
CA PHE A 243 12.86 -6.86 17.27
C PHE A 243 13.24 -5.45 16.82
N ASP A 244 14.00 -4.73 17.65
CA ASP A 244 14.49 -3.37 17.37
C ASP A 244 13.41 -2.31 17.08
N SER A 245 12.14 -2.55 17.45
CA SER A 245 11.03 -1.59 17.36
C SER A 245 10.28 -1.38 18.69
N TYR A 246 9.74 -0.18 18.87
CA TYR A 246 8.75 0.15 19.91
C TYR A 246 7.32 0.09 19.39
N ASP A 247 7.13 0.08 18.08
CA ASP A 247 5.83 -0.03 17.44
C ASP A 247 5.39 -1.50 17.41
N ASP A 248 4.07 -1.73 17.36
CA ASP A 248 3.50 -3.07 17.23
C ASP A 248 3.92 -3.70 15.89
N CYS A 249 3.95 -5.03 15.86
CA CYS A 249 4.45 -5.77 14.70
C CYS A 249 3.41 -5.80 13.61
N GLU A 250 3.85 -5.66 12.36
CA GLU A 250 2.97 -5.91 11.24
C GLU A 250 2.61 -7.40 11.23
N GLU A 251 1.33 -7.70 11.37
CA GLU A 251 0.86 -9.07 11.49
C GLU A 251 0.76 -9.74 10.10
N PHE A 252 1.64 -10.73 9.85
CA PHE A 252 1.57 -11.64 8.70
C PHE A 252 0.89 -12.95 9.10
N THR A 253 -0.41 -12.89 9.42
CA THR A 253 -1.11 -14.01 10.07
C THR A 253 -1.68 -15.06 9.11
N SER A 254 -1.67 -14.81 7.81
CA SER A 254 -2.32 -15.68 6.83
C SER A 254 -1.33 -16.60 6.12
N LEU A 255 -1.44 -17.91 6.38
CA LEU A 255 -0.57 -18.92 5.77
C LEU A 255 -1.07 -19.35 4.38
N LEU A 256 -0.25 -19.06 3.36
CA LEU A 256 -0.29 -19.69 2.05
C LEU A 256 0.56 -20.97 2.06
N THR A 257 -0.07 -22.13 1.87
CA THR A 257 0.66 -23.37 1.62
C THR A 257 1.48 -23.34 0.33
N SER A 258 1.05 -22.55 -0.66
CA SER A 258 1.80 -22.34 -1.90
C SER A 258 1.48 -20.96 -2.51
N LEU A 259 2.51 -20.21 -2.87
CA LEU A 259 2.46 -18.98 -3.64
C LEU A 259 3.19 -19.19 -4.97
N SER A 260 2.50 -19.02 -6.09
CA SER A 260 3.07 -19.18 -7.43
C SER A 260 3.14 -17.84 -8.15
N PHE A 261 4.30 -17.51 -8.70
CA PHE A 261 4.46 -16.41 -9.64
C PHE A 261 4.67 -16.98 -11.03
N LYS A 262 3.85 -16.53 -11.98
CA LYS A 262 3.92 -16.92 -13.38
C LYS A 262 3.91 -15.70 -14.28
N THR A 263 4.79 -15.65 -15.26
CA THR A 263 4.80 -14.58 -16.25
C THR A 263 5.14 -15.09 -17.65
N ASN A 264 4.64 -14.41 -18.67
CA ASN A 264 4.95 -14.70 -20.07
C ASN A 264 5.87 -13.62 -20.65
N VAL A 265 7.00 -14.01 -21.24
CA VAL A 265 8.01 -13.06 -21.77
C VAL A 265 7.93 -12.89 -23.30
N SER A 266 6.85 -13.32 -23.96
CA SER A 266 6.75 -13.26 -25.43
C SER A 266 6.87 -11.85 -25.99
N ASN A 267 6.28 -10.86 -25.33
CA ASN A 267 6.35 -9.46 -25.76
C ASN A 267 7.77 -8.90 -25.57
N ALA A 268 8.39 -9.14 -24.42
CA ALA A 268 9.78 -8.75 -24.18
C ALA A 268 10.76 -9.34 -25.21
N ILE A 269 10.51 -10.56 -25.70
CA ILE A 269 11.31 -11.15 -26.79
C ILE A 269 11.02 -10.44 -28.12
N ALA A 270 9.74 -10.20 -28.45
CA ALA A 270 9.34 -9.52 -29.67
C ALA A 270 9.90 -8.09 -29.77
N GLU A 271 9.99 -7.42 -28.62
CA GLU A 271 10.50 -6.06 -28.45
C GLU A 271 12.01 -6.02 -28.19
N ASN A 272 12.74 -7.09 -28.49
CA ASN A 272 14.20 -7.15 -28.38
C ASN A 272 14.74 -6.84 -26.95
N GLY A 273 13.92 -7.05 -25.92
CA GLY A 273 14.25 -6.79 -24.51
C GLY A 273 14.70 -8.02 -23.73
N PHE A 274 14.43 -9.22 -24.24
CA PHE A 274 14.68 -10.50 -23.55
C PHE A 274 15.12 -11.59 -24.52
N GLU A 275 16.08 -12.43 -24.15
CA GLU A 275 16.46 -13.62 -24.91
C GLU A 275 15.87 -14.88 -24.25
N LEU A 276 15.28 -15.78 -25.04
CA LEU A 276 14.70 -17.00 -24.50
C LEU A 276 15.77 -17.86 -23.83
N GLY A 277 15.62 -18.09 -22.52
CA GLY A 277 16.59 -18.79 -21.69
C GLY A 277 17.40 -17.88 -20.77
N ASP A 278 17.25 -16.55 -20.87
CA ASP A 278 17.74 -15.62 -19.86
C ASP A 278 17.21 -16.00 -18.48
N MET A 279 18.04 -15.77 -17.46
CA MET A 279 17.66 -16.00 -16.07
C MET A 279 16.69 -14.91 -15.62
N LEU A 280 15.58 -15.32 -15.03
CA LEU A 280 14.55 -14.42 -14.52
C LEU A 280 14.33 -14.70 -13.04
N ILE A 281 14.30 -13.64 -12.25
CA ILE A 281 13.95 -13.69 -10.82
C ILE A 281 12.74 -12.79 -10.55
N VAL A 282 11.97 -13.12 -9.53
CA VAL A 282 10.99 -12.24 -8.91
C VAL A 282 11.53 -11.82 -7.56
N LYS A 283 11.45 -10.52 -7.28
CA LYS A 283 11.65 -9.98 -5.95
C LYS A 283 10.31 -9.52 -5.42
N TRP A 284 9.96 -9.90 -4.21
CA TRP A 284 8.64 -9.69 -3.63
C TRP A 284 8.73 -9.33 -2.15
N GLY A 285 7.69 -8.71 -1.62
CA GLY A 285 7.71 -8.20 -0.25
C GLY A 285 8.06 -6.72 -0.11
N TYR A 286 8.03 -5.99 -1.21
CA TYR A 286 8.30 -4.55 -1.23
C TYR A 286 7.25 -3.76 -0.45
N GLY A 287 7.62 -2.53 -0.04
CA GLY A 287 6.66 -1.63 0.62
C GLY A 287 6.04 -2.22 1.88
N GLN A 288 6.83 -3.00 2.63
CA GLN A 288 6.40 -3.68 3.87
C GLN A 288 5.27 -4.72 3.67
N THR A 289 5.08 -5.21 2.45
CA THR A 289 4.16 -6.35 2.20
C THR A 289 4.73 -7.71 2.62
N GLN A 290 6.02 -7.73 2.95
CA GLN A 290 6.67 -8.79 3.69
C GLN A 290 7.64 -8.19 4.69
N PRO A 291 8.03 -8.98 5.69
CA PRO A 291 8.97 -8.50 6.69
C PRO A 291 10.38 -8.17 6.12
N VAL A 292 10.83 -8.96 5.13
CA VAL A 292 12.05 -8.71 4.34
C VAL A 292 11.77 -9.01 2.87
N GLU A 293 12.46 -8.32 1.98
CA GLU A 293 12.41 -8.60 0.54
C GLU A 293 12.90 -10.03 0.26
N LYS A 294 12.08 -10.80 -0.43
CA LYS A 294 12.36 -12.18 -0.85
C LYS A 294 12.71 -12.21 -2.32
N ILE A 295 13.51 -13.20 -2.72
CA ILE A 295 14.01 -13.35 -4.09
C ILE A 295 13.90 -14.81 -4.50
N ASP A 296 13.24 -15.06 -5.62
CA ASP A 296 13.02 -16.40 -6.15
C ASP A 296 13.31 -16.45 -7.65
N THR A 297 13.94 -17.55 -8.09
CA THR A 297 14.30 -17.74 -9.50
C THR A 297 13.21 -18.50 -10.26
N LEU A 298 12.68 -17.89 -11.32
CA LEU A 298 11.66 -18.51 -12.15
C LEU A 298 12.29 -19.48 -13.16
N GLN A 299 11.58 -20.57 -13.43
CA GLN A 299 11.97 -21.60 -14.38
C GLN A 299 11.13 -21.49 -15.66
N LEU A 300 11.80 -21.50 -16.81
CA LEU A 300 11.14 -21.56 -18.12
C LEU A 300 10.38 -22.89 -18.28
N LEU A 301 9.08 -22.81 -18.56
CA LEU A 301 8.25 -23.96 -18.85
C LEU A 301 8.58 -24.54 -20.25
N PRO A 302 8.70 -25.87 -20.39
CA PRO A 302 9.05 -26.50 -21.67
C PRO A 302 8.09 -26.15 -22.81
N PHE A 303 8.65 -25.76 -23.96
CA PHE A 303 7.90 -25.43 -25.18
C PHE A 303 6.93 -24.24 -25.03
N SER A 304 7.24 -23.29 -24.16
CA SER A 304 6.44 -22.08 -23.92
C SER A 304 7.33 -20.84 -23.81
N TYR A 305 6.71 -19.69 -23.56
CA TYR A 305 7.36 -18.44 -23.15
C TYR A 305 7.08 -18.11 -21.68
N ASP A 306 6.52 -19.08 -20.94
CA ASP A 306 6.10 -18.89 -19.56
C ASP A 306 7.24 -19.24 -18.59
N TYR A 307 7.46 -18.38 -17.61
CA TYR A 307 8.38 -18.58 -16.49
C TYR A 307 7.55 -18.71 -15.21
N VAL A 308 7.88 -19.70 -14.37
CA VAL A 308 7.13 -20.01 -13.14
C VAL A 308 8.06 -20.29 -11.97
N VAL A 309 7.66 -19.88 -10.76
CA VAL A 309 8.19 -20.39 -9.50
C VAL A 309 7.06 -20.65 -8.51
N ASP A 310 7.16 -21.75 -7.78
CA ASP A 310 6.26 -22.12 -6.68
C ASP A 310 7.03 -22.02 -5.35
N ILE A 311 6.46 -21.29 -4.39
CA ILE A 311 7.03 -21.04 -3.07
C ILE A 311 6.13 -21.70 -2.04
N ASP A 312 6.70 -22.59 -1.22
CA ASP A 312 5.95 -23.33 -0.21
C ASP A 312 5.88 -22.56 1.12
N SER A 313 4.74 -22.62 1.80
CA SER A 313 4.53 -22.12 3.18
C SER A 313 4.97 -20.67 3.42
N VAL A 314 4.19 -19.71 2.90
CA VAL A 314 4.43 -18.27 3.05
C VAL A 314 3.37 -17.63 3.94
N TYR A 315 3.80 -16.85 4.92
CA TYR A 315 2.91 -15.99 5.69
C TYR A 315 2.74 -14.63 4.99
N VAL A 316 1.50 -14.17 4.85
CA VAL A 316 1.15 -12.90 4.20
C VAL A 316 0.16 -12.11 5.06
N SER A 317 0.07 -10.81 4.79
CA SER A 317 -0.96 -9.94 5.37
C SER A 317 -2.06 -9.69 4.34
N GLU A 318 -3.28 -10.19 4.59
CA GLU A 318 -4.42 -10.00 3.67
C GLU A 318 -4.74 -8.52 3.47
N GLU A 319 -4.55 -7.71 4.52
CA GLU A 319 -4.90 -6.29 4.54
C GLU A 319 -3.95 -5.44 3.69
N VAL A 320 -2.67 -5.81 3.63
CA VAL A 320 -1.62 -5.01 2.98
C VAL A 320 -1.39 -5.45 1.51
N GLY A 321 -1.69 -6.71 1.16
CA GLY A 321 -1.45 -7.24 -0.19
C GLY A 321 0.01 -7.61 -0.44
N LEU A 322 0.45 -7.61 -1.70
CA LEU A 322 1.82 -7.97 -2.09
C LEU A 322 2.39 -7.07 -3.18
N TYR A 323 3.51 -6.41 -2.90
CA TYR A 323 4.30 -5.76 -3.93
C TYR A 323 5.45 -6.66 -4.38
N TYR A 324 5.67 -6.71 -5.68
CA TYR A 324 6.72 -7.51 -6.30
C TYR A 324 7.16 -6.91 -7.64
N GLN A 325 8.27 -7.42 -8.19
CA GLN A 325 8.83 -6.95 -9.45
C GLN A 325 9.76 -8.01 -10.06
N TYR A 326 9.78 -8.07 -11.40
CA TYR A 326 10.65 -8.98 -12.14
C TYR A 326 12.01 -8.36 -12.48
N TYR A 327 13.04 -9.21 -12.47
CA TYR A 327 14.40 -8.85 -12.87
C TYR A 327 14.98 -9.91 -13.78
N LYS A 328 15.57 -9.48 -14.90
CA LYS A 328 16.39 -10.31 -15.78
C LYS A 328 17.84 -10.26 -15.28
N ILE A 329 18.53 -11.40 -15.26
CA ILE A 329 19.94 -11.50 -14.85
C ILE A 329 20.81 -11.84 -16.05
N ILE A 330 21.81 -11.00 -16.33
CA ILE A 330 22.83 -11.22 -17.36
C ILE A 330 24.20 -10.99 -16.72
N ASP A 331 25.11 -11.97 -16.80
CA ASP A 331 26.47 -11.89 -16.25
C ASP A 331 26.52 -11.42 -14.77
N ASP A 332 25.62 -11.95 -13.93
CA ASP A 332 25.44 -11.60 -12.51
C ASP A 332 25.00 -10.13 -12.26
N ILE A 333 24.55 -9.42 -13.30
CA ILE A 333 23.97 -8.08 -13.20
C ILE A 333 22.45 -8.16 -13.31
N GLU A 334 21.76 -7.47 -12.39
CA GLU A 334 20.30 -7.40 -12.36
C GLU A 334 19.77 -6.25 -13.22
N TYR A 335 18.81 -6.56 -14.08
CA TYR A 335 18.07 -5.62 -14.91
C TYR A 335 16.60 -5.66 -14.53
N ARG A 336 16.13 -4.58 -13.90
CA ARG A 336 14.74 -4.41 -13.48
C ARG A 336 13.82 -4.31 -14.70
N GLU A 337 12.62 -4.87 -14.61
CA GLU A 337 11.58 -4.60 -15.62
C GLU A 337 11.20 -3.10 -15.65
N VAL A 338 10.72 -2.62 -16.79
CA VAL A 338 10.06 -1.31 -16.86
C VAL A 338 8.58 -1.55 -16.61
N PHE A 339 8.10 -1.09 -15.45
CA PHE A 339 6.72 -1.23 -15.06
C PHE A 339 6.24 0.04 -14.35
N PHE A 340 4.98 0.40 -14.59
CA PHE A 340 4.26 1.40 -13.83
C PHE A 340 2.84 0.91 -13.59
N ASN A 341 2.39 0.98 -12.34
CA ASN A 341 1.04 0.66 -11.91
C ASN A 341 0.16 1.91 -12.08
N PHE A 342 -0.63 1.94 -13.15
CA PHE A 342 -1.47 3.09 -13.44
C PHE A 342 -2.66 3.25 -12.47
N ASP A 343 -3.02 2.20 -11.72
CA ASP A 343 -4.05 2.24 -10.69
C ASP A 343 -3.53 2.78 -9.34
N TYR A 344 -2.22 3.04 -9.24
CA TYR A 344 -1.61 3.49 -7.99
C TYR A 344 -1.93 4.96 -7.71
N SER A 345 -2.55 5.23 -6.55
CA SER A 345 -3.02 6.56 -6.14
C SER A 345 -2.30 7.16 -4.94
N ASN A 346 -1.31 6.47 -4.37
CA ASN A 346 -0.63 6.93 -3.15
C ASN A 346 0.57 7.86 -3.47
N GLU A 347 1.15 8.48 -2.44
CA GLU A 347 2.21 9.48 -2.62
C GLU A 347 3.58 8.88 -2.95
N ASP A 348 3.86 7.64 -2.56
CA ASP A 348 5.16 7.01 -2.79
C ASP A 348 5.28 6.48 -4.23
N ILE A 349 5.82 7.30 -5.12
CA ILE A 349 5.99 6.95 -6.53
C ILE A 349 6.90 5.74 -6.76
N VAL A 350 7.76 5.37 -5.80
CA VAL A 350 8.63 4.18 -5.94
C VAL A 350 7.79 2.91 -5.96
N LEU A 351 6.69 2.87 -5.21
CA LEU A 351 5.76 1.74 -5.24
C LEU A 351 4.88 1.75 -6.50
N ALA A 352 4.68 2.90 -7.14
CA ALA A 352 4.01 2.98 -8.43
C ALA A 352 4.81 2.26 -9.53
N GLU A 353 6.15 2.20 -9.43
CA GLU A 353 7.01 1.46 -10.37
C GLU A 353 7.03 -0.07 -10.10
N ARG A 354 6.16 -0.58 -9.22
CA ARG A 354 6.12 -1.99 -8.82
C ARG A 354 4.77 -2.62 -9.09
N ARG A 355 4.78 -3.93 -9.32
CA ARG A 355 3.55 -4.73 -9.42
C ARG A 355 2.95 -4.86 -8.04
N PHE A 356 1.62 -4.76 -7.97
CA PHE A 356 0.86 -5.00 -6.75
C PHE A 356 -0.15 -6.12 -7.00
N PHE A 357 -0.40 -6.95 -5.99
CA PHE A 357 -1.47 -7.92 -5.96
C PHE A 357 -2.28 -7.73 -4.67
N ASP A 358 -3.57 -7.46 -4.81
CA ASP A 358 -4.50 -7.35 -3.68
C ASP A 358 -5.03 -8.75 -3.31
N PHE A 359 -4.85 -9.14 -2.05
CA PHE A 359 -5.36 -10.42 -1.55
C PHE A 359 -6.86 -10.39 -1.22
N ASN A 360 -7.49 -9.22 -1.16
CA ASN A 360 -8.91 -9.08 -0.88
C ASN A 360 -9.74 -9.96 -1.82
N ASN A 361 -10.48 -10.91 -1.23
CA ASN A 361 -11.32 -11.92 -1.90
C ASN A 361 -10.61 -13.12 -2.55
N SER A 362 -9.28 -13.21 -2.50
CA SER A 362 -8.48 -14.25 -3.19
C SER A 362 -7.99 -15.36 -2.27
N LEU A 363 -7.92 -15.16 -0.95
CA LEU A 363 -7.39 -16.13 0.02
C LEU A 363 -8.36 -17.24 0.45
N ASN A 364 -9.46 -17.44 -0.28
CA ASN A 364 -10.34 -18.59 -0.06
C ASN A 364 -9.63 -19.95 -0.25
N SER A 365 -8.44 -19.95 -0.86
CA SER A 365 -7.53 -21.10 -0.95
C SER A 365 -6.18 -20.78 -0.30
N GLN A 366 -5.63 -21.75 0.43
CA GLN A 366 -4.23 -21.73 0.91
C GLN A 366 -3.19 -21.77 -0.24
N ILE A 367 -3.64 -21.74 -1.50
CA ILE A 367 -2.81 -21.74 -2.69
C ILE A 367 -3.18 -20.48 -3.47
N LEU A 368 -2.18 -19.70 -3.83
CA LEU A 368 -2.34 -18.48 -4.62
C LEU A 368 -1.45 -18.55 -5.87
N GLU A 369 -2.01 -18.18 -7.01
CA GLU A 369 -1.28 -18.06 -8.28
C GLU A 369 -1.44 -16.62 -8.79
N ILE A 370 -0.31 -15.95 -9.01
CA ILE A 370 -0.22 -14.60 -9.58
C ILE A 370 0.29 -14.75 -11.01
N GLU A 371 -0.57 -14.48 -11.99
CA GLU A 371 -0.24 -14.61 -13.42
C GLU A 371 -0.10 -13.22 -14.10
N ASP A 372 1.11 -12.87 -14.50
CA ASP A 372 1.44 -11.70 -15.31
C ASP A 372 1.62 -12.10 -16.78
N ILE A 373 0.50 -12.45 -17.42
CA ILE A 373 0.44 -13.07 -18.75
C ILE A 373 -0.45 -12.31 -19.73
N VAL A 374 -1.02 -11.17 -19.33
CA VAL A 374 -1.97 -10.43 -20.16
C VAL A 374 -1.21 -9.69 -21.26
N ASP A 375 -1.64 -9.85 -22.51
CA ASP A 375 -1.14 -9.06 -23.64
C ASP A 375 -1.91 -7.73 -23.65
N SER A 376 -1.37 -6.73 -22.96
CA SER A 376 -2.00 -5.41 -22.77
C SER A 376 -0.92 -4.36 -22.46
N ASN A 377 -1.19 -3.12 -22.86
CA ASN A 377 -0.40 -1.94 -22.52
C ASN A 377 -0.82 -1.31 -21.19
N ILE A 378 -2.03 -1.61 -20.69
CA ILE A 378 -2.62 -0.93 -19.53
C ILE A 378 -2.85 -1.85 -18.33
N ASP A 379 -3.07 -3.15 -18.55
CA ASP A 379 -3.43 -4.09 -17.48
C ASP A 379 -2.30 -4.20 -16.44
N SER A 380 -2.67 -4.29 -15.16
CA SER A 380 -1.71 -4.46 -14.07
C SER A 380 -1.04 -5.85 -14.07
N ARG A 381 -1.62 -6.83 -14.77
CA ARG A 381 -1.14 -8.20 -15.02
C ARG A 381 -0.52 -8.38 -16.40
N ARG A 382 -0.15 -7.28 -17.06
CA ARG A 382 0.52 -7.34 -18.36
C ARG A 382 1.88 -8.02 -18.30
N MET A 383 2.27 -8.62 -19.41
CA MET A 383 3.60 -9.19 -19.59
C MET A 383 4.71 -8.17 -19.26
N PRO A 384 5.85 -8.59 -18.68
CA PRO A 384 6.94 -7.70 -18.32
C PRO A 384 7.66 -7.17 -19.56
N PHE A 385 8.14 -5.93 -19.46
CA PHE A 385 9.03 -5.30 -20.43
C PHE A 385 10.43 -5.19 -19.84
N PHE A 386 11.46 -5.45 -20.64
CA PHE A 386 12.86 -5.28 -20.24
C PHE A 386 13.63 -4.42 -21.24
N GLU A 387 14.45 -3.52 -20.73
CA GLU A 387 15.39 -2.78 -21.55
C GLU A 387 16.52 -3.69 -22.06
N ASN A 388 16.98 -3.42 -23.28
CA ASN A 388 18.17 -4.04 -23.84
C ASN A 388 19.35 -3.05 -23.80
N THR A 389 20.29 -3.30 -22.90
CA THR A 389 21.45 -2.42 -22.68
C THR A 389 22.64 -2.73 -23.59
N ASN A 390 22.49 -3.63 -24.56
CA ASN A 390 23.54 -3.90 -25.53
C ASN A 390 23.73 -2.71 -26.48
N SER A 391 24.91 -2.60 -27.08
CA SER A 391 25.17 -1.63 -28.14
C SER A 391 24.49 -2.05 -29.45
N ILE A 392 24.00 -1.09 -30.24
CA ILE A 392 23.41 -1.32 -31.57
C ILE A 392 24.37 -2.08 -32.49
N GLY A 393 25.69 -1.78 -32.40
CA GLY A 393 26.74 -2.52 -33.10
C GLY A 393 27.00 -2.08 -34.54
N GLU A 394 26.21 -1.14 -35.07
CA GLU A 394 26.43 -0.49 -36.36
C GLU A 394 25.83 0.92 -36.39
N ASP A 395 26.28 1.76 -37.33
CA ASP A 395 25.64 3.05 -37.60
C ASP A 395 24.26 2.80 -38.24
N LEU A 396 23.20 3.32 -37.63
CA LEU A 396 21.81 2.99 -37.95
C LEU A 396 20.91 4.23 -37.99
N ASP A 397 20.18 4.41 -39.09
CA ASP A 397 19.11 5.41 -39.17
C ASP A 397 17.83 4.82 -38.57
N VAL A 398 17.35 5.41 -37.48
CA VAL A 398 16.11 5.01 -36.78
C VAL A 398 15.04 6.04 -37.04
N ARG A 399 13.86 5.57 -37.44
CA ARG A 399 12.67 6.39 -37.64
C ARG A 399 11.82 6.36 -36.39
N TRP A 400 11.63 7.52 -35.77
CA TRP A 400 10.72 7.73 -34.66
C TRP A 400 9.43 8.35 -35.18
N THR A 401 8.30 7.77 -34.79
CA THR A 401 6.96 8.29 -35.08
C THR A 401 6.13 8.42 -33.81
N ILE A 402 5.39 9.51 -33.71
CA ILE A 402 4.44 9.77 -32.61
C ILE A 402 3.07 10.08 -33.19
N ASP A 403 2.07 9.30 -32.83
CA ASP A 403 0.67 9.50 -33.21
C ASP A 403 -0.03 10.38 -32.16
N LEU A 404 -0.59 11.51 -32.60
CA LEU A 404 -1.30 12.46 -31.74
C LEU A 404 -2.81 12.16 -31.60
N SER A 405 -3.31 11.06 -32.16
CA SER A 405 -4.72 10.66 -32.05
C SER A 405 -5.18 10.57 -30.59
N PRO A 406 -4.45 9.95 -29.63
CA PRO A 406 -4.88 9.94 -28.24
C PRO A 406 -5.00 11.34 -27.63
N ALA A 407 -4.04 12.23 -27.90
CA ALA A 407 -4.08 13.62 -27.44
C ALA A 407 -5.30 14.38 -27.99
N TYR A 408 -5.64 14.12 -29.26
CA TYR A 408 -6.80 14.71 -29.91
C TYR A 408 -8.10 14.29 -29.23
N TYR A 409 -8.32 12.99 -29.04
CA TYR A 409 -9.53 12.50 -28.39
C TYR A 409 -9.60 12.92 -26.92
N GLN A 410 -8.47 13.01 -26.21
CA GLN A 410 -8.45 13.53 -24.85
C GLN A 410 -8.82 15.02 -24.78
N ILE A 411 -8.34 15.86 -25.71
CA ILE A 411 -8.74 17.27 -25.74
C ILE A 411 -10.22 17.40 -26.14
N LEU A 412 -10.72 16.54 -27.04
CA LEU A 412 -12.14 16.51 -27.41
C LEU A 412 -13.06 16.01 -26.29
N SER A 413 -12.56 15.30 -25.29
CA SER A 413 -13.35 14.95 -24.10
C SER A 413 -13.45 16.12 -23.11
N GLY A 414 -12.82 17.25 -23.41
CA GLY A 414 -12.83 18.48 -22.63
C GLY A 414 -11.62 18.67 -21.72
N ASP A 415 -10.61 17.80 -21.81
CA ASP A 415 -9.40 17.89 -21.00
C ASP A 415 -8.36 18.87 -21.54
N THR A 416 -7.38 19.16 -20.70
CA THR A 416 -6.25 20.03 -21.02
C THR A 416 -4.94 19.31 -20.74
N LEU A 417 -4.03 19.33 -21.71
CA LEU A 417 -2.67 18.81 -21.55
C LEU A 417 -1.81 19.88 -20.90
N PHE A 418 -1.64 19.79 -19.58
CA PHE A 418 -0.91 20.81 -18.83
C PHE A 418 0.61 20.67 -19.00
N ASP A 419 1.25 21.74 -19.49
CA ASP A 419 2.70 21.92 -19.39
C ASP A 419 3.15 22.06 -17.93
N ILE A 420 3.73 20.98 -17.38
CA ILE A 420 4.13 20.87 -15.97
C ILE A 420 5.28 21.82 -15.63
N GLN A 421 6.14 22.13 -16.60
CA GLN A 421 7.36 22.93 -16.40
C GLN A 421 7.29 24.31 -17.08
N GLY A 422 6.11 24.71 -17.55
CA GLY A 422 5.96 25.89 -18.36
C GLY A 422 4.54 26.43 -18.45
N SER A 423 4.19 26.92 -19.63
CA SER A 423 2.92 27.62 -19.90
C SER A 423 2.29 27.24 -21.23
N TYR A 424 2.85 26.23 -21.91
CA TYR A 424 2.34 25.71 -23.18
C TYR A 424 1.31 24.61 -22.94
N HIS A 425 0.27 24.94 -22.17
CA HIS A 425 -0.89 24.06 -22.01
C HIS A 425 -1.62 23.92 -23.35
N VAL A 426 -2.05 22.70 -23.67
CA VAL A 426 -2.78 22.39 -24.90
C VAL A 426 -4.23 22.08 -24.53
N ASP A 427 -5.12 23.04 -24.81
CA ASP A 427 -6.53 23.02 -24.41
C ASP A 427 -7.49 23.05 -25.62
N ASN A 428 -6.94 22.94 -26.84
CA ASN A 428 -7.73 22.91 -28.08
C ASN A 428 -6.96 22.23 -29.22
N VAL A 429 -7.71 21.62 -30.13
CA VAL A 429 -7.20 20.89 -31.31
C VAL A 429 -6.35 21.77 -32.23
N ASP A 430 -6.73 23.04 -32.42
CA ASP A 430 -5.95 23.97 -33.24
C ASP A 430 -4.52 24.13 -32.71
N SER A 431 -4.36 24.17 -31.39
CA SER A 431 -3.06 24.31 -30.73
C SER A 431 -2.28 23.00 -30.79
N LEU A 432 -2.94 21.86 -30.62
CA LEU A 432 -2.35 20.52 -30.75
C LEU A 432 -1.60 20.38 -32.08
N TYR A 433 -2.27 20.59 -33.20
CA TYR A 433 -1.68 20.35 -34.52
C TYR A 433 -0.84 21.52 -35.05
N ARG A 434 -1.11 22.76 -34.64
CA ARG A 434 -0.38 23.93 -35.16
C ARG A 434 0.96 24.17 -34.48
N TRP A 435 1.12 23.76 -33.22
CA TRP A 435 2.32 24.13 -32.45
C TRP A 435 3.54 23.27 -32.75
N GLY A 436 3.34 22.05 -33.27
CA GLY A 436 4.38 21.09 -33.60
C GLY A 436 4.85 20.29 -32.39
N VAL A 437 5.61 19.21 -32.66
CA VAL A 437 6.06 18.23 -31.66
C VAL A 437 7.58 18.16 -31.62
N TRP A 438 8.13 18.01 -30.43
CA TRP A 438 9.55 17.81 -30.17
C TRP A 438 9.78 16.55 -29.35
N MET A 439 10.86 15.85 -29.67
CA MET A 439 11.36 14.72 -28.91
C MET A 439 12.45 15.20 -27.94
N ASN A 440 12.46 14.68 -26.71
CA ASN A 440 13.46 14.98 -25.70
C ASN A 440 13.94 13.69 -25.01
N GLY A 441 15.06 13.75 -24.31
CA GLY A 441 15.65 12.60 -23.62
C GLY A 441 16.74 11.88 -24.41
N PRO A 442 17.39 10.86 -23.82
CA PRO A 442 18.54 10.14 -24.39
C PRO A 442 18.39 9.74 -25.85
N ALA A 443 17.20 9.27 -26.24
CA ALA A 443 16.88 8.92 -27.61
C ALA A 443 17.15 10.05 -28.60
N SER A 444 16.87 11.30 -28.23
CA SER A 444 17.04 12.47 -29.09
C SER A 444 18.49 13.00 -29.14
N SER A 445 19.42 12.39 -28.40
CA SER A 445 20.82 12.84 -28.31
C SER A 445 21.59 12.85 -29.64
N PRO A 446 21.38 11.92 -30.60
CA PRO A 446 22.08 11.98 -31.89
C PRO A 446 21.77 13.24 -32.70
N ALA A 447 20.66 13.92 -32.42
CA ALA A 447 20.27 15.15 -33.13
C ALA A 447 21.27 16.29 -32.97
N ASN A 448 21.89 16.43 -31.79
CA ASN A 448 22.77 17.57 -31.46
C ASN A 448 23.78 17.31 -30.33
N GLY A 449 23.87 16.08 -29.79
CA GLY A 449 24.72 15.70 -28.67
C GLY A 449 24.15 16.01 -27.28
N GLU A 450 22.94 16.56 -27.17
CA GLU A 450 22.29 16.85 -25.89
C GLU A 450 21.27 15.76 -25.54
N ILE A 451 21.37 15.19 -24.34
CA ILE A 451 20.43 14.19 -23.83
C ILE A 451 19.08 14.86 -23.49
N TRP A 452 19.07 15.75 -22.52
CA TRP A 452 17.90 16.52 -22.11
C TRP A 452 18.10 18.00 -22.43
N THR A 453 17.25 18.54 -23.30
CA THR A 453 17.14 19.99 -23.52
C THR A 453 16.06 20.54 -22.59
N GLN A 454 16.26 21.74 -22.04
CA GLN A 454 15.26 22.38 -21.18
C GLN A 454 13.91 22.54 -21.91
N TRP A 455 12.82 22.14 -21.26
CA TRP A 455 11.46 22.30 -21.77
C TRP A 455 11.08 23.78 -22.02
N GLY A 456 10.02 23.97 -22.79
CA GLY A 456 9.52 25.26 -23.26
C GLY A 456 10.32 25.82 -24.44
N SER A 457 10.57 27.13 -24.42
CA SER A 457 11.17 27.86 -25.55
C SER A 457 12.57 27.36 -25.96
N ALA A 458 13.32 26.74 -25.05
CA ALA A 458 14.64 26.21 -25.36
C ALA A 458 14.51 24.98 -26.28
N LEU A 459 13.76 23.95 -25.87
CA LEU A 459 13.46 22.78 -26.71
C LEU A 459 12.76 23.20 -28.01
N GLN A 460 11.77 24.10 -27.94
CA GLN A 460 11.09 24.63 -29.13
C GLN A 460 12.08 25.23 -30.16
N GLY A 461 13.12 25.93 -29.68
CA GLY A 461 14.17 26.50 -30.51
C GLY A 461 15.14 25.47 -31.11
N THR A 462 15.21 24.27 -30.54
CA THR A 462 16.08 23.17 -30.97
C THR A 462 15.44 22.40 -32.13
N THR A 463 15.48 23.02 -33.32
CA THR A 463 14.87 22.44 -34.54
C THR A 463 15.41 21.07 -34.96
N SER A 464 16.61 20.68 -34.50
CA SER A 464 17.17 19.34 -34.74
C SER A 464 16.38 18.22 -34.04
N LYS A 465 15.62 18.54 -32.98
CA LYS A 465 14.77 17.60 -32.23
C LYS A 465 13.29 17.71 -32.60
N LYS A 466 12.95 18.52 -33.59
CA LYS A 466 11.57 18.73 -34.04
C LYS A 466 11.12 17.58 -34.93
N MET A 467 9.90 17.08 -34.70
CA MET A 467 9.25 16.07 -35.52
C MET A 467 8.32 16.72 -36.56
N TRP A 468 8.05 16.03 -37.67
CA TRP A 468 7.38 16.58 -38.86
C TRP A 468 6.24 15.68 -39.36
N ASP A 469 5.11 16.31 -39.71
CA ASP A 469 3.92 15.72 -40.35
C ASP A 469 3.62 16.54 -41.62
N ASP A 470 4.55 16.50 -42.58
CA ASP A 470 4.54 17.37 -43.77
C ASP A 470 4.83 16.66 -45.09
N GLY A 471 4.86 15.32 -45.08
CA GLY A 471 5.23 14.47 -46.21
C GLY A 471 6.71 14.56 -46.59
N THR A 472 7.54 15.13 -45.72
CA THR A 472 8.99 15.25 -45.86
C THR A 472 9.70 14.86 -44.56
N HIS A 473 11.03 14.98 -44.48
CA HIS A 473 11.81 14.58 -43.27
C HIS A 473 11.64 13.12 -42.81
N GLY A 474 11.22 12.25 -43.73
CA GLY A 474 10.91 10.86 -43.44
C GLY A 474 9.41 10.59 -43.41
N ASP A 475 8.59 11.57 -43.04
CA ASP A 475 7.14 11.41 -43.01
C ASP A 475 6.57 10.97 -44.38
N VAL A 476 5.72 9.95 -44.34
CA VAL A 476 5.17 9.29 -45.52
C VAL A 476 3.88 9.97 -45.99
N VAL A 477 3.07 10.50 -45.07
CA VAL A 477 1.75 11.06 -45.38
C VAL A 477 1.56 12.39 -44.66
N ALA A 478 1.64 13.49 -45.41
CA ALA A 478 1.45 14.81 -44.85
C ALA A 478 0.03 15.01 -44.26
N ASN A 479 -0.03 15.57 -43.06
CA ASN A 479 -1.23 15.90 -42.29
C ASN A 479 -2.05 14.66 -41.90
N ASP A 480 -1.40 13.53 -41.64
CA ASP A 480 -2.04 12.36 -41.02
C ASP A 480 -1.93 12.36 -39.49
N HIS A 481 -1.33 13.41 -38.92
CA HIS A 481 -1.13 13.63 -37.49
C HIS A 481 -0.11 12.67 -36.84
N ILE A 482 0.66 11.95 -37.67
CA ILE A 482 1.78 11.12 -37.24
C ILE A 482 3.08 11.88 -37.52
N TYR A 483 3.71 12.37 -36.47
CA TYR A 483 4.93 13.17 -36.60
C TYR A 483 6.16 12.28 -36.64
N THR A 484 7.06 12.54 -37.60
CA THR A 484 8.26 11.73 -37.86
C THR A 484 9.55 12.50 -37.55
N LEU A 485 10.54 11.81 -36.99
CA LEU A 485 11.93 12.25 -36.89
C LEU A 485 12.87 11.06 -37.19
N ILE A 486 13.86 11.27 -38.05
CA ILE A 486 14.91 10.28 -38.32
C ILE A 486 16.20 10.70 -37.63
N LEU A 487 16.78 9.80 -36.85
CA LEU A 487 18.03 10.00 -36.12
C LEU A 487 19.03 8.90 -36.48
N THR A 488 20.28 9.29 -36.74
CA THR A 488 21.38 8.35 -37.00
C THR A 488 22.11 8.05 -35.70
N TYR A 489 21.99 6.82 -35.21
CA TYR A 489 22.74 6.33 -34.05
C TYR A 489 24.06 5.71 -34.50
N ASP A 490 25.07 5.77 -33.64
CA ASP A 490 26.35 5.14 -33.90
C ASP A 490 26.41 3.72 -33.34
N GLU A 491 27.42 2.95 -33.75
CA GLU A 491 27.63 1.57 -33.32
C GLU A 491 27.70 1.36 -31.80
N ASN A 492 28.04 2.40 -31.03
CA ASN A 492 28.22 2.34 -29.58
C ASN A 492 26.97 2.77 -28.80
N SER A 493 25.95 3.27 -29.49
CA SER A 493 24.69 3.68 -28.90
C SER A 493 23.95 2.47 -28.31
N SER A 494 23.28 2.66 -27.16
CA SER A 494 22.47 1.62 -26.52
C SER A 494 21.27 1.23 -27.40
N ILE A 495 20.82 -0.02 -27.33
CA ILE A 495 19.57 -0.46 -27.97
C ILE A 495 18.37 0.16 -27.26
N SER A 496 18.30 0.11 -25.93
CA SER A 496 17.25 0.79 -25.16
C SER A 496 17.44 2.30 -25.24
N GLN A 497 16.34 2.99 -25.48
CA GLN A 497 16.26 4.43 -25.61
C GLN A 497 15.11 4.98 -24.78
N GLU A 498 15.44 5.93 -23.91
CA GLU A 498 14.47 6.69 -23.11
C GLU A 498 14.10 7.99 -23.84
N CYS A 499 12.81 8.32 -23.88
CA CYS A 499 12.35 9.58 -24.42
C CYS A 499 11.04 10.10 -23.85
N LYS A 500 10.75 11.37 -24.15
CA LYS A 500 9.48 12.03 -23.88
C LYS A 500 9.16 13.03 -24.97
N PHE A 501 7.88 13.28 -25.24
CA PHE A 501 7.43 14.20 -26.27
C PHE A 501 6.84 15.48 -25.68
N GLY A 502 6.90 16.55 -26.45
CA GLY A 502 6.38 17.86 -26.04
C GLY A 502 5.79 18.65 -27.19
N ILE A 503 4.53 19.06 -27.05
CA ILE A 503 3.88 19.97 -28.00
C ILE A 503 4.38 21.39 -27.72
N LYS A 504 4.81 22.10 -28.77
CA LYS A 504 5.51 23.41 -28.67
C LYS A 504 6.79 23.35 -27.81
N GLY A 505 7.34 22.16 -27.59
CA GLY A 505 8.45 21.91 -26.68
C GLY A 505 8.09 22.02 -25.19
N GLY A 506 6.82 22.11 -24.80
CA GLY A 506 6.40 22.06 -23.39
C GLY A 506 6.44 20.64 -22.81
N ASP A 507 6.46 20.52 -21.48
CA ASP A 507 6.38 19.21 -20.79
C ASP A 507 4.90 18.88 -20.53
N ASN A 508 4.17 18.59 -21.61
CA ASN A 508 2.71 18.47 -21.63
C ASN A 508 2.21 17.06 -22.01
N GLU A 509 3.07 16.05 -21.97
CA GLU A 509 2.66 14.64 -22.18
C GLU A 509 2.25 13.95 -20.87
N SER A 510 2.97 14.15 -19.78
CA SER A 510 2.69 13.48 -18.50
C SER A 510 3.41 14.18 -17.34
N SER A 511 3.20 13.70 -16.10
CA SER A 511 3.94 14.15 -14.92
C SER A 511 5.44 13.81 -14.97
N TYR A 512 6.19 14.30 -13.99
CA TYR A 512 7.58 13.91 -13.80
C TYR A 512 7.72 12.39 -13.59
N GLY A 513 8.80 11.82 -14.14
CA GLY A 513 9.19 10.42 -13.92
C GLY A 513 8.60 9.41 -14.91
N LEU A 514 7.58 9.79 -15.68
CA LEU A 514 7.02 8.95 -16.73
C LEU A 514 7.69 9.26 -18.07
N ASN A 515 8.39 8.26 -18.62
CA ASN A 515 9.09 8.32 -19.90
C ASN A 515 8.76 7.08 -20.72
N HIS A 516 8.92 7.20 -22.04
CA HIS A 516 8.89 6.07 -22.96
C HIS A 516 10.23 5.35 -22.93
N TYR A 517 10.20 4.02 -22.96
CA TYR A 517 11.37 3.16 -23.04
C TYR A 517 11.20 2.23 -24.24
N GLU A 518 12.08 2.37 -25.23
CA GLU A 518 11.95 1.69 -26.52
C GLU A 518 13.25 1.00 -26.89
N ASN A 519 13.18 -0.27 -27.27
CA ASN A 519 14.33 -1.03 -27.73
C ASN A 519 14.44 -0.96 -29.26
N ILE A 520 15.54 -0.40 -29.77
CA ILE A 520 15.79 -0.35 -31.22
C ILE A 520 16.01 -1.76 -31.77
N ASN A 521 15.25 -2.14 -32.80
CA ASN A 521 15.51 -3.35 -33.57
C ASN A 521 16.29 -3.01 -34.85
N SER A 522 17.55 -3.45 -34.96
CA SER A 522 18.37 -3.17 -36.15
C SER A 522 17.82 -3.79 -37.44
N SER A 523 17.01 -4.84 -37.34
CA SER A 523 16.34 -5.44 -38.50
C SER A 523 15.08 -4.69 -38.93
N ASP A 524 14.49 -3.89 -38.03
CA ASP A 524 13.33 -3.04 -38.26
C ASP A 524 13.45 -1.74 -37.44
N PRO A 525 14.25 -0.76 -37.89
CA PRO A 525 14.60 0.43 -37.10
C PRO A 525 13.49 1.49 -37.16
N ASN A 526 12.25 1.08 -36.96
CA ASN A 526 11.07 1.94 -36.91
C ASN A 526 10.43 1.81 -35.53
N ILE A 527 10.36 2.93 -34.81
CA ILE A 527 9.69 3.03 -33.52
C ILE A 527 8.43 3.86 -33.69
N HIS A 528 7.31 3.31 -33.23
CA HIS A 528 6.00 3.93 -33.30
C HIS A 528 5.39 4.03 -31.92
N ILE A 529 5.03 5.25 -31.53
CA ILE A 529 4.54 5.57 -30.20
C ILE A 529 3.20 6.27 -30.33
N TYR A 530 2.28 5.96 -29.43
CA TYR A 530 1.04 6.69 -29.26
C TYR A 530 1.21 7.72 -28.14
N TRP A 531 0.84 8.98 -28.40
CA TRP A 531 0.92 10.03 -27.40
C TRP A 531 0.25 9.59 -26.10
N GLY A 532 0.92 9.78 -24.97
CA GLY A 532 0.31 9.50 -23.67
C GLY A 532 0.25 8.03 -23.26
N SER A 533 0.83 7.10 -24.03
CA SER A 533 0.94 5.67 -23.64
C SER A 533 1.68 5.45 -22.32
N ILE A 534 2.46 6.44 -21.88
CA ILE A 534 3.14 6.47 -20.57
C ILE A 534 2.21 6.86 -19.40
N ASN A 535 0.97 7.27 -19.68
CA ASN A 535 -0.06 7.55 -18.68
C ASN A 535 -1.48 7.27 -19.23
N PRO A 536 -1.78 6.02 -19.61
CA PRO A 536 -3.00 5.67 -20.32
C PRO A 536 -4.27 5.89 -19.48
N VAL A 537 -4.16 5.89 -18.14
CA VAL A 537 -5.28 6.20 -17.24
C VAL A 537 -5.72 7.67 -17.35
N PHE A 538 -4.79 8.60 -17.60
CA PHE A 538 -5.14 9.98 -17.91
C PHE A 538 -5.67 10.09 -19.34
N TYR A 539 -5.03 9.44 -20.31
CA TYR A 539 -5.44 9.42 -21.71
C TYR A 539 -6.55 8.39 -22.00
N ASN A 540 -7.56 8.34 -21.13
CA ASN A 540 -8.62 7.34 -21.15
C ASN A 540 -9.68 7.53 -22.26
N SER A 541 -9.50 8.53 -23.13
CA SER A 541 -10.28 8.67 -24.36
C SER A 541 -9.73 7.81 -25.51
N TRP A 542 -8.68 7.01 -25.25
CA TRP A 542 -8.02 6.11 -26.17
C TRP A 542 -7.79 4.74 -25.54
N ASP A 543 -8.06 3.67 -26.29
CA ASP A 543 -7.78 2.30 -25.91
C ASP A 543 -6.41 1.92 -26.46
N TYR A 544 -5.42 1.82 -25.57
CA TYR A 544 -4.03 1.52 -25.93
C TYR A 544 -3.79 0.03 -26.26
N ASP A 545 -4.73 -0.87 -25.98
CA ASP A 545 -4.57 -2.30 -26.31
C ASP A 545 -4.92 -2.55 -27.78
N ILE A 546 -5.96 -1.90 -28.29
CA ILE A 546 -6.37 -2.00 -29.69
C ILE A 546 -5.94 -0.81 -30.55
N ASN A 547 -5.43 0.26 -29.92
CA ASN A 547 -5.04 1.52 -30.56
C ASN A 547 -6.20 2.18 -31.33
N GLU A 548 -7.34 2.33 -30.66
CA GLU A 548 -8.54 2.98 -31.20
C GLU A 548 -9.13 3.95 -30.17
N PRO A 549 -9.88 4.99 -30.59
CA PRO A 549 -10.52 5.90 -29.65
C PRO A 549 -11.57 5.18 -28.80
N ILE A 550 -11.60 5.49 -27.50
CA ILE A 550 -12.72 5.12 -26.62
C ILE A 550 -13.83 6.13 -26.89
N LEU A 551 -14.62 5.82 -27.89
CA LEU A 551 -15.81 6.56 -28.22
C LEU A 551 -16.88 6.22 -27.18
N ASN A 552 -16.88 6.91 -26.05
CA ASN A 552 -18.10 7.13 -25.27
C ASN A 552 -18.99 8.11 -26.05
N LEU A 553 -19.32 7.75 -27.29
CA LEU A 553 -20.41 8.38 -28.02
C LEU A 553 -21.64 8.20 -27.17
N CYS A 554 -22.29 9.31 -26.80
CA CYS A 554 -23.64 9.25 -26.29
C CYS A 554 -24.46 8.34 -27.22
N GLU A 555 -25.36 7.52 -26.67
CA GLU A 555 -26.30 6.74 -27.49
C GLU A 555 -27.01 7.72 -28.45
N SER A 556 -26.65 7.68 -29.72
CA SER A 556 -27.30 8.45 -30.76
C SER A 556 -28.70 7.88 -30.94
N ASP A 557 -29.67 8.47 -30.23
CA ASP A 557 -31.06 8.02 -30.24
C ASP A 557 -31.81 8.45 -31.52
N GLY A 558 -31.16 9.26 -32.37
CA GLY A 558 -31.71 9.78 -33.62
C GLY A 558 -32.72 10.92 -33.43
N ASP A 559 -33.01 11.36 -32.21
CA ASP A 559 -33.86 12.52 -31.90
C ASP A 559 -33.00 13.77 -31.77
N VAL A 560 -32.43 14.19 -32.91
CA VAL A 560 -31.41 15.23 -32.95
C VAL A 560 -31.95 16.61 -32.52
N ASN A 561 -33.27 16.79 -32.54
CA ASN A 561 -33.94 18.02 -32.11
C ASN A 561 -34.54 17.94 -30.69
N GLN A 562 -34.42 16.77 -30.04
CA GLN A 562 -34.82 16.49 -28.65
C GLN A 562 -36.31 16.76 -28.37
N ASP A 563 -37.20 16.50 -29.34
CA ASP A 563 -38.65 16.65 -29.16
C ASP A 563 -39.35 15.36 -28.70
N GLY A 564 -38.58 14.30 -28.51
CA GLY A 564 -39.00 12.96 -28.11
C GLY A 564 -39.50 12.10 -29.27
N VAL A 565 -39.35 12.52 -30.53
CA VAL A 565 -39.91 11.82 -31.71
C VAL A 565 -38.96 11.83 -32.91
N ILE A 566 -38.34 10.68 -33.20
CA ILE A 566 -37.53 10.48 -34.41
C ILE A 566 -38.40 10.55 -35.67
N ASN A 567 -38.22 11.60 -36.47
CA ASN A 567 -38.98 11.82 -37.70
C ASN A 567 -38.21 12.65 -38.75
N VAL A 568 -38.90 13.09 -39.80
CA VAL A 568 -38.29 13.84 -40.92
C VAL A 568 -37.68 15.19 -40.48
N VAL A 569 -38.13 15.76 -39.35
CA VAL A 569 -37.58 16.99 -38.79
C VAL A 569 -36.13 16.76 -38.33
N ASP A 570 -35.83 15.59 -37.77
CA ASP A 570 -34.46 15.22 -37.36
C ASP A 570 -33.54 15.11 -38.57
N VAL A 571 -34.00 14.46 -39.64
CA VAL A 571 -33.28 14.40 -40.92
C VAL A 571 -32.96 15.79 -41.46
N ILE A 572 -33.91 16.72 -41.39
CA ILE A 572 -33.70 18.09 -41.86
C ILE A 572 -32.68 18.83 -40.98
N SER A 573 -32.65 18.55 -39.67
CA SER A 573 -31.65 19.12 -38.76
C SER A 573 -30.24 18.61 -39.10
N THR A 574 -30.05 17.31 -39.30
CA THR A 574 -28.76 16.73 -39.75
C THR A 574 -28.33 17.28 -41.11
N VAL A 575 -29.25 17.42 -42.07
CA VAL A 575 -28.95 18.06 -43.36
C VAL A 575 -28.51 19.51 -43.19
N ASN A 576 -29.17 20.28 -42.32
CA ASN A 576 -28.81 21.67 -42.08
C ASN A 576 -27.45 21.78 -41.39
N LEU A 577 -27.14 20.89 -40.45
CA LEU A 577 -25.84 20.81 -39.81
C LEU A 577 -24.74 20.57 -40.86
N ILE A 578 -24.92 19.58 -41.75
CA ILE A 578 -23.96 19.26 -42.83
C ILE A 578 -23.80 20.43 -43.83
N LEU A 579 -24.85 21.19 -44.10
CA LEU A 579 -24.84 22.24 -45.14
C LEU A 579 -24.46 23.64 -44.62
N LEU A 580 -24.61 23.91 -43.32
CA LEU A 580 -24.51 25.25 -42.75
C LEU A 580 -23.40 25.41 -41.71
N SER A 581 -22.85 24.32 -41.19
CA SER A 581 -21.81 24.37 -40.17
C SER A 581 -20.43 24.16 -40.78
N ASP A 582 -19.55 25.14 -40.58
CA ASP A 582 -18.14 25.03 -40.96
C ASP A 582 -17.32 24.17 -39.98
N ALA A 583 -17.90 23.86 -38.81
CA ALA A 583 -17.36 22.95 -37.79
C ALA A 583 -18.53 22.35 -36.97
N ILE A 584 -18.43 21.07 -36.64
CA ILE A 584 -19.43 20.32 -35.85
C ILE A 584 -18.90 20.21 -34.41
N GLY A 585 -19.66 20.67 -33.42
CA GLY A 585 -19.31 20.58 -32.01
C GLY A 585 -19.65 19.21 -31.42
N GLU A 586 -19.19 18.93 -30.21
CA GLU A 586 -19.35 17.63 -29.52
C GLU A 586 -20.83 17.24 -29.33
N ASN A 587 -21.69 18.19 -28.94
CA ASN A 587 -23.12 17.92 -28.79
C ASN A 587 -23.80 17.58 -30.13
N GLU A 588 -23.38 18.25 -31.19
CA GLU A 588 -23.87 17.99 -32.54
C GLU A 588 -23.35 16.67 -33.09
N LEU A 589 -22.08 16.32 -32.84
CA LEU A 589 -21.51 15.01 -33.21
C LEU A 589 -22.28 13.88 -32.50
N CYS A 590 -22.48 14.00 -31.19
CA CYS A 590 -23.19 13.01 -30.37
C CYS A 590 -24.65 12.78 -30.79
N THR A 591 -25.34 13.80 -31.31
CA THR A 591 -26.75 13.69 -31.69
C THR A 591 -26.95 13.37 -33.16
N HIS A 592 -26.00 13.71 -34.03
CA HIS A 592 -26.17 13.63 -35.48
C HIS A 592 -25.31 12.55 -36.15
N ASP A 593 -24.32 11.98 -35.47
CA ASP A 593 -23.57 10.80 -35.90
C ASP A 593 -24.41 9.55 -35.57
N ILE A 594 -25.19 9.10 -36.54
CA ILE A 594 -26.18 8.02 -36.36
C ILE A 594 -25.53 6.65 -36.56
N ASN A 595 -24.46 6.58 -37.35
CA ASN A 595 -23.72 5.33 -37.57
C ASN A 595 -22.47 5.19 -36.69
N LEU A 596 -22.19 6.17 -35.83
CA LEU A 596 -21.12 6.18 -34.83
C LEU A 596 -19.73 6.06 -35.45
N ASP A 597 -19.55 6.63 -36.66
CA ASP A 597 -18.28 6.58 -37.39
C ASP A 597 -17.37 7.79 -37.15
N GLY A 598 -17.78 8.70 -36.28
CA GLY A 598 -17.06 9.92 -35.92
C GLY A 598 -17.22 11.05 -36.93
N VAL A 599 -18.01 10.89 -38.00
CA VAL A 599 -18.16 11.86 -39.08
C VAL A 599 -19.62 12.04 -39.50
N VAL A 600 -20.24 13.15 -39.10
CA VAL A 600 -21.61 13.47 -39.53
C VAL A 600 -21.64 13.84 -41.03
N ASN A 601 -22.21 12.96 -41.85
CA ASN A 601 -22.30 13.08 -43.29
C ASN A 601 -23.60 12.47 -43.88
N VAL A 602 -23.62 12.23 -45.19
CA VAL A 602 -24.82 11.69 -45.87
C VAL A 602 -25.16 10.25 -45.44
N VAL A 603 -24.19 9.51 -44.89
CA VAL A 603 -24.39 8.15 -44.39
C VAL A 603 -25.25 8.17 -43.12
N ASP A 604 -25.08 9.16 -42.24
CA ASP A 604 -25.93 9.38 -41.06
C ASP A 604 -27.37 9.69 -41.41
N ILE A 605 -27.57 10.49 -42.45
CA ILE A 605 -28.91 10.78 -42.98
C ILE A 605 -29.57 9.47 -43.44
N ILE A 606 -28.83 8.60 -44.12
CA ILE A 606 -29.35 7.32 -44.60
C ILE A 606 -29.68 6.41 -43.42
N ALA A 607 -28.82 6.35 -42.41
CA ALA A 607 -29.05 5.58 -41.19
C ALA A 607 -30.31 6.07 -40.45
N LEU A 608 -30.46 7.39 -40.27
CA LEU A 608 -31.63 8.00 -39.65
C LEU A 608 -32.93 7.73 -40.41
N VAL A 609 -32.89 7.84 -41.74
CA VAL A 609 -34.04 7.51 -42.60
C VAL A 609 -34.40 6.04 -42.49
N ASN A 610 -33.43 5.13 -42.43
CA ASN A 610 -33.69 3.71 -42.23
C ASN A 610 -34.34 3.43 -40.87
N THR A 611 -33.90 4.13 -39.82
CA THR A 611 -34.53 4.09 -38.49
C THR A 611 -36.00 4.54 -38.54
N ILE A 612 -36.29 5.67 -39.20
CA ILE A 612 -37.66 6.19 -39.37
C ILE A 612 -38.55 5.21 -40.16
N LEU A 613 -37.98 4.53 -41.16
CA LEU A 613 -38.69 3.59 -42.01
C LEU A 613 -38.81 2.18 -41.40
N GLY A 614 -38.16 1.92 -40.25
CA GLY A 614 -38.14 0.61 -39.60
C GLY A 614 -37.42 -0.46 -40.42
N ILE A 615 -36.42 -0.05 -41.21
CA ILE A 615 -35.61 -0.93 -42.04
C ILE A 615 -34.30 -1.21 -41.30
N ASN A 616 -34.19 -2.37 -40.67
CA ASN A 616 -32.91 -2.81 -40.08
C ASN A 616 -31.92 -3.17 -41.20
N LEU A 617 -30.72 -2.61 -41.13
CA LEU A 617 -29.55 -3.08 -41.88
C LEU A 617 -28.79 -4.12 -41.05
#